data_AF-A0A1Y6LZ05-F1
#
_entry.id   AF-A0A1Y6LZ05-F1
#
_cell.length_a   1.000
_cell.length_b   1.000
_cell.length_c   1.000
_cell.angle_alpha   90.00
_cell.angle_beta   90.00
_cell.angle_gamma   90.00
#
_symmetry.space_group_name_H-M   'P 1'
#
loop_
_entity.id
_entity.type
_entity.pdbx_description
1 polymer ?
#
loop_
_entity_poly.entity_id
_entity_poly.type
_entity_poly.pdbx_seq_one_letter_code
_entity_poly.pdbx_strand_id
1 'polypeptide(L)'
;MSGICDHWYEESFLHVSYERVPFHFIDVDVEPHHDTELLEFEKGVIYADGRIDLCKNVTGPAHIGSLMSSLRTNEFAKHFLLGNNIIGPTGAKEIATFIHDFPNRFETWYLAGNCIDAASFSLLVDAMITSPIITNVWLKRNPLTSTAARDIARLIIHSPNLRTLDLDQTNLSDAGVASLFNCLTARNQPIALRQIYLNANGIHRRACTAIATYLVTANCHLHSLYLSNNPIGSAASLLAPGLARTRDLYRLVMQSCGLTSTSLSPLLTAIIARRELMVIDFGQSYATEDLGARYNWFTDESTPALIDLVKRARLLHFKIGLQPMSQTAVNELTTAVIEESKTLLVFHAQPLLKGKRTYAEVKAGQLSARLRPLLTTTLETNIIDQYARYCKKSDVARNLAEFETKWKRFLLSPEDVRFIDSVYRNRDAGLARRGLMVLKKKWDEGEGPPEGGDGGVVEG
;
A
#
# COMPACT_ATOMS: atom_id res chain seq x y z
N MET A 1 -36.01 46.00 46.71
CA MET A 1 -36.26 44.69 47.32
C MET A 1 -35.88 43.65 46.26
N SER A 2 -34.65 43.18 46.22
CA SER A 2 -34.03 42.18 47.11
C SER A 2 -34.21 40.75 46.56
N GLY A 3 -33.08 40.15 46.16
CA GLY A 3 -32.88 38.69 46.00
C GLY A 3 -33.32 38.14 44.64
N ILE A 4 -32.58 37.29 43.92
CA ILE A 4 -31.49 36.35 44.23
C ILE A 4 -30.80 36.04 42.90
N CYS A 5 -29.47 36.15 42.80
CA CYS A 5 -28.53 35.19 42.19
C CYS A 5 -27.16 35.86 41.96
N ASP A 6 -26.25 35.70 42.93
CA ASP A 6 -24.81 35.89 42.76
C ASP A 6 -24.14 34.95 43.78
N HIS A 7 -23.27 34.04 43.32
CA HIS A 7 -21.99 33.72 43.99
C HIS A 7 -21.12 32.78 43.13
N TRP A 8 -20.15 33.41 42.48
CA TRP A 8 -18.71 33.14 42.41
C TRP A 8 -18.13 31.73 42.21
N TYR A 9 -17.31 31.67 41.14
CA TYR A 9 -16.07 30.92 40.99
C TYR A 9 -15.27 30.76 42.30
N GLU A 10 -14.80 29.55 42.59
CA GLU A 10 -13.40 29.31 43.01
C GLU A 10 -13.03 27.83 42.97
N GLU A 11 -11.73 27.61 42.84
CA GLU A 11 -11.01 26.44 42.38
C GLU A 11 -10.96 25.28 43.39
N SER A 12 -10.91 24.05 42.89
CA SER A 12 -10.28 22.94 43.60
C SER A 12 -9.65 21.97 42.61
N PHE A 13 -8.44 22.32 42.16
CA PHE A 13 -7.50 21.39 41.54
C PHE A 13 -6.98 20.44 42.63
N LEU A 14 -7.39 19.17 42.57
CA LEU A 14 -6.70 18.10 43.29
C LEU A 14 -5.34 17.88 42.63
N HIS A 15 -4.27 18.34 43.30
CA HIS A 15 -2.90 17.96 43.00
C HIS A 15 -2.73 16.45 43.21
N VAL A 16 -2.78 15.68 42.13
CA VAL A 16 -2.14 14.36 42.08
C VAL A 16 -0.68 14.62 41.74
N SER A 17 0.20 14.57 42.75
CA SER A 17 1.64 14.53 42.55
C SER A 17 2.00 13.19 41.90
N TYR A 18 2.13 13.20 40.57
CA TYR A 18 2.89 12.15 39.89
C TYR A 18 4.35 12.33 40.30
N GLU A 19 4.84 11.49 41.21
CA GLU A 19 6.27 11.25 41.32
C GLU A 19 6.75 10.81 39.93
N ARG A 20 7.48 11.68 39.24
CA ARG A 20 8.18 11.33 38.01
C ARG A 20 9.20 10.26 38.37
N VAL A 21 8.89 9.01 38.04
CA VAL A 21 9.89 7.96 37.94
C VAL A 21 10.96 8.49 36.98
N PRO A 22 12.24 8.62 37.40
CA PRO A 22 13.25 9.26 36.59
C PRO A 22 13.70 8.28 35.50
N PHE A 23 12.97 8.21 34.39
CA PHE A 23 13.45 7.58 33.17
C PHE A 23 14.44 8.55 32.50
N HIS A 24 15.73 8.41 32.82
CA HIS A 24 16.82 9.22 32.28
C HIS A 24 17.19 8.90 30.81
N PHE A 25 16.29 8.34 30.01
CA PHE A 25 16.59 7.86 28.63
C PHE A 25 15.44 8.01 27.63
N ILE A 26 14.57 9.00 27.77
CA ILE A 26 13.47 9.19 26.82
C ILE A 26 13.67 10.52 26.09
N ASP A 27 14.43 10.47 25.00
CA ASP A 27 14.40 11.56 24.02
C ASP A 27 13.04 11.50 23.29
N VAL A 28 12.26 12.57 23.43
CA VAL A 28 11.04 12.77 22.64
C VAL A 28 11.48 13.21 21.25
N ASP A 29 11.49 12.27 20.33
CA ASP A 29 11.82 12.50 18.93
C ASP A 29 10.54 12.78 18.11
N VAL A 30 10.72 13.29 16.89
CA VAL A 30 9.63 13.57 15.96
C VAL A 30 9.82 12.75 14.69
N GLU A 31 8.77 12.06 14.25
CA GLU A 31 8.81 11.25 13.03
C GLU A 31 9.09 12.13 11.79
N PRO A 32 10.08 11.79 10.93
CA PRO A 32 10.51 12.64 9.82
C PRO A 32 9.45 12.96 8.75
N HIS A 33 8.38 12.16 8.68
CA HIS A 33 7.41 12.24 7.58
C HIS A 33 6.06 12.84 7.99
N HIS A 34 5.65 12.65 9.24
CA HIS A 34 4.33 13.03 9.74
C HIS A 34 4.38 14.05 10.87
N ASP A 35 5.59 14.42 11.31
CA ASP A 35 5.79 15.32 12.43
C ASP A 35 5.10 14.80 13.72
N THR A 36 4.98 13.46 13.83
CA THR A 36 4.36 12.78 14.96
C THR A 36 5.36 12.59 16.08
N GLU A 37 5.06 13.09 17.28
CA GLU A 37 5.87 12.84 18.48
C GLU A 37 5.96 11.34 18.76
N LEU A 38 7.15 10.87 19.12
CA LEU A 38 7.42 9.48 19.42
C LEU A 38 8.32 9.31 20.64
N LEU A 39 8.21 8.12 21.22
CA LEU A 39 8.98 7.63 22.34
C LEU A 39 9.64 6.32 21.91
N GLU A 40 10.96 6.34 21.75
CA GLU A 40 11.75 5.14 21.46
C GLU A 40 12.19 4.47 22.75
N PHE A 41 12.13 3.15 22.77
CA PHE A 41 12.67 2.30 23.82
C PHE A 41 13.48 1.17 23.20
N GLU A 42 14.18 0.38 24.01
CA GLU A 42 15.20 -0.58 23.56
C GLU A 42 14.76 -1.48 22.38
N LYS A 43 13.50 -1.90 22.36
CA LYS A 43 12.93 -2.83 21.37
C LYS A 43 11.67 -2.31 20.71
N GLY A 44 11.51 -0.99 20.56
CA GLY A 44 10.37 -0.46 19.83
C GLY A 44 10.17 1.04 19.93
N VAL A 45 9.10 1.50 19.29
CA VAL A 45 8.70 2.91 19.27
C VAL A 45 7.21 3.02 19.53
N ILE A 46 6.80 3.94 20.39
CA ILE A 46 5.41 4.35 20.58
C ILE A 46 5.25 5.76 20.03
N TYR A 47 4.17 6.01 19.29
CA TYR A 47 3.88 7.31 18.69
C TYR A 47 2.65 7.93 19.37
N ALA A 48 2.60 9.26 19.44
CA ALA A 48 1.47 10.00 19.99
C ALA A 48 0.13 9.70 19.27
N ASP A 49 0.18 9.19 18.03
CA ASP A 49 -0.99 8.75 17.27
C ASP A 49 -1.50 7.34 17.62
N GLY A 50 -0.93 6.68 18.64
CA GLY A 50 -1.34 5.36 19.10
C GLY A 50 -0.70 4.19 18.36
N ARG A 51 0.29 4.43 17.49
CA ARG A 51 1.13 3.35 16.96
C ARG A 51 2.06 2.80 18.02
N ILE A 52 2.24 1.48 18.00
CA ILE A 52 3.37 0.79 18.62
C ILE A 52 4.10 -0.01 17.53
N ASP A 53 5.32 0.41 17.20
CA ASP A 53 6.19 -0.21 16.20
C ASP A 53 7.23 -1.11 16.85
N LEU A 54 7.03 -2.41 16.65
CA LEU A 54 7.87 -3.50 17.12
C LEU A 54 8.43 -4.31 15.93
N CYS A 55 8.48 -3.73 14.73
CA CYS A 55 8.94 -4.45 13.55
C CYS A 55 10.42 -4.85 13.64
N LYS A 56 10.77 -5.98 13.02
CA LYS A 56 12.16 -6.47 12.88
C LYS A 56 12.92 -6.71 14.19
N ASN A 57 12.20 -6.91 15.30
CA ASN A 57 12.81 -7.23 16.59
C ASN A 57 13.03 -8.74 16.80
N VAL A 58 12.62 -9.58 15.85
CA VAL A 58 12.74 -11.04 15.91
C VAL A 58 12.12 -11.59 17.20
N THR A 59 10.91 -11.10 17.55
CA THR A 59 10.20 -11.56 18.76
C THR A 59 10.10 -13.09 18.81
N GLY A 60 9.85 -13.72 17.66
CA GLY A 60 9.80 -15.17 17.52
C GLY A 60 8.68 -15.85 18.34
N PRO A 61 8.57 -17.17 18.23
CA PRO A 61 7.54 -17.95 18.94
C PRO A 61 7.71 -17.96 20.47
N ALA A 62 8.94 -17.83 20.97
CA ALA A 62 9.25 -17.96 22.40
C ALA A 62 8.82 -16.73 23.22
N HIS A 63 8.85 -15.53 22.64
CA HIS A 63 8.62 -14.28 23.38
C HIS A 63 7.28 -13.62 23.08
N ILE A 64 6.60 -14.01 21.99
CA ILE A 64 5.34 -13.39 21.58
C ILE A 64 4.25 -13.45 22.65
N GLY A 65 4.13 -14.55 23.40
CA GLY A 65 3.15 -14.65 24.49
C GLY A 65 3.41 -13.64 25.61
N SER A 66 4.68 -13.45 26.01
CA SER A 66 5.07 -12.46 27.01
C SER A 66 4.79 -11.03 26.52
N LEU A 67 5.09 -10.76 25.23
CA LEU A 67 4.78 -9.49 24.60
C LEU A 67 3.27 -9.23 24.62
N MET A 68 2.45 -10.17 24.15
CA MET A 68 0.98 -10.00 24.16
C MET A 68 0.43 -9.83 25.58
N SER A 69 1.01 -10.52 26.56
CA SER A 69 0.64 -10.36 27.98
C SER A 69 0.91 -8.93 28.49
N SER A 70 2.06 -8.35 28.12
CA SER A 70 2.41 -6.97 28.51
C SER A 70 1.46 -5.91 27.95
N LEU A 71 0.75 -6.20 26.87
CA LEU A 71 -0.20 -5.29 26.22
C LEU A 71 -1.61 -5.34 26.81
N ARG A 72 -1.91 -6.29 27.71
CA ARG A 72 -3.29 -6.51 28.22
C ARG A 72 -3.86 -5.28 28.92
N THR A 73 -3.02 -4.55 29.67
CA THR A 73 -3.38 -3.33 30.39
C THR A 73 -3.17 -2.05 29.58
N ASN A 74 -2.64 -2.16 28.36
CA ASN A 74 -2.39 -0.98 27.52
C ASN A 74 -3.70 -0.52 26.89
N GLU A 75 -4.10 0.73 27.13
CA GLU A 75 -5.30 1.31 26.51
C GLU A 75 -5.00 2.44 25.51
N PHE A 76 -3.71 2.79 25.39
CA PHE A 76 -3.25 3.87 24.54
C PHE A 76 -3.11 3.45 23.07
N ALA A 77 -2.52 2.27 22.83
CA ALA A 77 -2.14 1.85 21.50
C ALA A 77 -3.36 1.35 20.70
N LYS A 78 -3.43 1.80 19.43
CA LYS A 78 -4.50 1.52 18.47
C LYS A 78 -4.00 0.83 17.20
N HIS A 79 -2.71 0.96 16.90
CA HIS A 79 -2.08 0.38 15.72
C HIS A 79 -0.89 -0.46 16.13
N PHE A 80 -1.02 -1.79 15.99
CA PHE A 80 -0.01 -2.76 16.41
C PHE A 80 0.84 -3.20 15.22
N LEU A 81 2.12 -2.82 15.22
CA LEU A 81 3.05 -3.09 14.13
C LEU A 81 4.08 -4.12 14.56
N LEU A 82 3.95 -5.33 14.02
CA LEU A 82 4.78 -6.48 14.35
C LEU A 82 5.35 -7.12 13.08
N GLY A 83 5.73 -6.31 12.09
CA GLY A 83 6.27 -6.82 10.83
C GLY A 83 7.64 -7.50 10.99
N ASN A 84 7.87 -8.60 10.27
CA ASN A 84 9.16 -9.31 10.22
C ASN A 84 9.65 -9.82 11.59
N ASN A 85 8.77 -10.47 12.38
CA ASN A 85 9.11 -11.00 13.70
C ASN A 85 9.09 -12.54 13.80
N ILE A 86 8.78 -13.26 12.71
CA ILE A 86 8.89 -14.73 12.62
C ILE A 86 8.10 -15.45 13.74
N ILE A 87 6.94 -14.93 14.11
CA ILE A 87 6.18 -15.45 15.26
C ILE A 87 5.54 -16.82 15.02
N GLY A 88 5.38 -17.20 13.74
CA GLY A 88 4.86 -18.50 13.31
C GLY A 88 3.44 -18.81 13.83
N PRO A 89 3.06 -20.10 13.81
CA PRO A 89 1.76 -20.55 14.33
C PRO A 89 1.52 -20.20 15.80
N THR A 90 2.55 -20.30 16.65
CA THR A 90 2.45 -19.95 18.08
C THR A 90 2.04 -18.50 18.26
N GLY A 91 2.70 -17.56 17.57
CA GLY A 91 2.34 -16.16 17.69
C GLY A 91 0.99 -15.81 17.10
N ALA A 92 0.58 -16.46 16.01
CA ALA A 92 -0.78 -16.29 15.48
C ALA A 92 -1.84 -16.70 16.52
N LYS A 93 -1.60 -17.80 17.26
CA LYS A 93 -2.49 -18.23 18.34
C LYS A 93 -2.51 -17.22 19.50
N GLU A 94 -1.36 -16.76 19.98
CA GLU A 94 -1.28 -15.77 21.07
C GLU A 94 -1.99 -14.46 20.69
N ILE A 95 -1.82 -14.00 19.45
CA ILE A 95 -2.52 -12.82 18.93
C ILE A 95 -4.03 -13.06 18.84
N ALA A 96 -4.46 -14.25 18.36
CA ALA A 96 -5.88 -14.59 18.31
C ALA A 96 -6.51 -14.60 19.70
N THR A 97 -5.84 -15.19 20.70
CA THR A 97 -6.27 -15.14 22.11
C THR A 97 -6.36 -13.71 22.63
N PHE A 98 -5.38 -12.87 22.31
CA PHE A 98 -5.42 -11.46 22.71
C PHE A 98 -6.60 -10.71 22.08
N ILE A 99 -6.88 -10.90 20.78
CA ILE A 99 -8.02 -10.27 20.10
C ILE A 99 -9.34 -10.74 20.72
N HIS A 100 -9.45 -12.03 21.03
CA HIS A 100 -10.64 -12.57 21.69
C HIS A 100 -10.88 -11.94 23.07
N ASP A 101 -9.83 -11.79 23.88
CA ASP A 101 -9.92 -11.19 25.22
C ASP A 101 -10.14 -9.67 25.18
N PHE A 102 -9.60 -8.99 24.15
CA PHE A 102 -9.65 -7.54 24.00
C PHE A 102 -10.05 -7.12 22.56
N PRO A 103 -11.29 -7.41 22.13
CA PRO A 103 -11.73 -7.18 20.75
C PRO A 103 -11.75 -5.70 20.36
N ASN A 104 -11.76 -4.79 21.33
CA ASN A 104 -11.78 -3.34 21.13
C ASN A 104 -10.39 -2.69 21.32
N ARG A 105 -9.30 -3.47 21.26
CA ARG A 105 -7.96 -2.93 21.53
C ARG A 105 -7.32 -2.24 20.33
N PHE A 106 -7.21 -2.92 19.20
CA PHE A 106 -6.46 -2.45 18.04
C PHE A 106 -7.32 -2.32 16.79
N GLU A 107 -7.26 -1.16 16.15
CA GLU A 107 -7.89 -0.87 14.86
C GLU A 107 -7.05 -1.40 13.69
N THR A 108 -5.72 -1.41 13.85
CA THR A 108 -4.76 -1.82 12.82
C THR A 108 -3.85 -2.93 13.31
N TRP A 109 -3.79 -4.00 12.52
CA TRP A 109 -2.89 -5.13 12.71
C TRP A 109 -1.91 -5.22 11.55
N TYR A 110 -0.65 -4.84 11.79
CA TYR A 110 0.43 -4.98 10.81
C TYR A 110 1.29 -6.20 11.13
N LEU A 111 0.95 -7.33 10.49
CA LEU A 111 1.51 -8.65 10.75
C LEU A 111 2.32 -9.19 9.56
N ALA A 112 2.91 -8.31 8.74
CA ALA A 112 3.66 -8.69 7.55
C ALA A 112 4.88 -9.57 7.89
N GLY A 113 5.17 -10.60 7.10
CA GLY A 113 6.42 -11.38 7.21
C GLY A 113 6.58 -12.13 8.53
N ASN A 114 5.54 -12.84 8.99
CA ASN A 114 5.51 -13.48 10.31
C ASN A 114 5.41 -15.00 10.27
N CYS A 115 5.54 -15.61 9.09
CA CYS A 115 5.41 -17.05 8.90
C CYS A 115 4.04 -17.59 9.34
N ILE A 116 2.97 -16.79 9.18
CA ILE A 116 1.59 -17.20 9.46
C ILE A 116 1.09 -18.05 8.28
N ASP A 117 0.89 -19.34 8.50
CA ASP A 117 0.31 -20.23 7.50
C ASP A 117 -1.23 -20.14 7.44
N ALA A 118 -1.83 -20.87 6.50
CA ALA A 118 -3.29 -20.87 6.30
C ALA A 118 -4.08 -21.30 7.54
N ALA A 119 -3.61 -22.34 8.24
CA ALA A 119 -4.30 -22.90 9.40
C ALA A 119 -4.27 -21.91 10.57
N SER A 120 -3.10 -21.32 10.81
CA SER A 120 -2.88 -20.29 11.83
C SER A 120 -3.65 -19.00 11.52
N PHE A 121 -3.73 -18.62 10.23
CA PHE A 121 -4.55 -17.51 9.80
C PHE A 121 -6.04 -17.73 10.07
N SER A 122 -6.54 -18.97 9.94
CA SER A 122 -7.93 -19.29 10.26
C SER A 122 -8.28 -18.95 11.73
N LEU A 123 -7.37 -19.23 12.66
CA LEU A 123 -7.51 -18.85 14.08
C LEU A 123 -7.56 -17.32 14.26
N LEU A 124 -6.71 -16.60 13.53
CA LEU A 124 -6.74 -15.13 13.54
C LEU A 124 -8.06 -14.60 12.99
N VAL A 125 -8.59 -15.18 11.91
CA VAL A 125 -9.89 -14.78 11.37
C VAL A 125 -11.01 -15.03 12.37
N ASP A 126 -11.02 -16.19 13.06
CA ASP A 126 -12.00 -16.48 14.12
C ASP A 126 -12.04 -15.40 15.18
N ALA A 127 -10.88 -14.90 15.61
CA ALA A 127 -10.81 -13.82 16.58
C ALA A 127 -11.14 -12.44 15.96
N MET A 128 -10.57 -12.11 14.80
CA MET A 128 -10.69 -10.78 14.17
C MET A 128 -12.15 -10.43 13.82
N ILE A 129 -12.97 -11.40 13.39
CA ILE A 129 -14.38 -11.13 13.06
C ILE A 129 -15.24 -10.80 14.29
N THR A 130 -14.73 -11.03 15.51
CA THR A 130 -15.41 -10.61 16.75
C THR A 130 -15.13 -9.16 17.11
N SER A 131 -14.08 -8.56 16.52
CA SER A 131 -13.72 -7.16 16.77
C SER A 131 -14.60 -6.21 15.96
N PRO A 132 -15.27 -5.24 16.61
CA PRO A 132 -16.02 -4.23 15.90
C PRO A 132 -15.14 -3.07 15.40
N ILE A 133 -13.86 -2.98 15.80
CA ILE A 133 -13.03 -1.80 15.50
C ILE A 133 -11.93 -2.05 14.47
N ILE A 134 -11.66 -3.29 14.06
CA ILE A 134 -10.61 -3.57 13.08
C ILE A 134 -10.99 -2.94 11.74
N THR A 135 -10.12 -2.03 11.29
CA THR A 135 -10.26 -1.33 10.01
C THR A 135 -9.16 -1.72 9.01
N ASN A 136 -7.98 -2.12 9.50
CA ASN A 136 -6.81 -2.33 8.65
C ASN A 136 -6.04 -3.60 9.06
N VAL A 137 -5.88 -4.55 8.14
CA VAL A 137 -5.14 -5.79 8.36
C VAL A 137 -4.09 -5.97 7.27
N TRP A 138 -2.83 -6.16 7.67
CA TRP A 138 -1.71 -6.28 6.74
C TRP A 138 -0.97 -7.60 6.94
N LEU A 139 -1.06 -8.49 5.94
CA LEU A 139 -0.58 -9.87 6.02
C LEU A 139 0.48 -10.17 4.97
N LYS A 140 1.01 -9.14 4.30
CA LYS A 140 2.06 -9.26 3.29
C LYS A 140 3.16 -10.25 3.68
N ARG A 141 3.57 -11.11 2.74
CA ARG A 141 4.65 -12.10 2.94
C ARG A 141 4.37 -13.12 4.06
N ASN A 142 3.12 -13.54 4.22
CA ASN A 142 2.77 -14.74 5.00
C ASN A 142 2.32 -15.86 4.06
N PRO A 143 2.73 -17.13 4.29
CA PRO A 143 2.41 -18.25 3.40
C PRO A 143 0.95 -18.73 3.56
N LEU A 144 -0.01 -17.88 3.22
CA LEU A 144 -1.45 -18.20 3.35
C LEU A 144 -1.90 -19.24 2.33
N THR A 145 -1.30 -19.25 1.14
CA THR A 145 -1.61 -20.18 0.04
C THR A 145 -3.07 -20.09 -0.45
N SER A 146 -3.45 -20.91 -1.43
CA SER A 146 -4.81 -20.94 -1.96
C SER A 146 -5.86 -21.44 -0.97
N THR A 147 -5.46 -22.17 0.08
CA THR A 147 -6.38 -22.75 1.08
C THR A 147 -7.00 -21.68 1.98
N ALA A 148 -6.31 -20.56 2.20
CA ALA A 148 -6.82 -19.43 2.99
C ALA A 148 -7.93 -18.62 2.29
N ALA A 149 -8.22 -18.85 1.01
CA ALA A 149 -9.15 -18.02 0.24
C ALA A 149 -10.54 -17.86 0.88
N ARG A 150 -11.06 -18.93 1.51
CA ARG A 150 -12.35 -18.90 2.21
C ARG A 150 -12.29 -18.11 3.51
N ASP A 151 -11.20 -18.23 4.26
CA ASP A 151 -11.00 -17.45 5.49
C ASP A 151 -10.78 -15.97 5.19
N ILE A 152 -10.08 -15.64 4.10
CA ILE A 152 -9.97 -14.25 3.63
C ILE A 152 -11.36 -13.69 3.29
N ALA A 153 -12.18 -14.45 2.56
CA ALA A 153 -13.54 -14.04 2.25
C ALA A 153 -14.36 -13.86 3.54
N ARG A 154 -14.24 -14.78 4.50
CA ARG A 154 -14.92 -14.73 5.80
C ARG A 154 -14.52 -13.49 6.59
N LEU A 155 -13.23 -13.16 6.65
CA LEU A 155 -12.71 -11.95 7.28
C LEU A 155 -13.34 -10.69 6.68
N ILE A 156 -13.33 -10.57 5.35
CA ILE A 156 -13.91 -9.42 4.63
C ILE A 156 -15.43 -9.31 4.87
N ILE A 157 -16.12 -10.45 4.85
CA ILE A 157 -17.58 -10.50 4.94
C ILE A 157 -18.09 -10.20 6.35
N HIS A 158 -17.39 -10.64 7.39
CA HIS A 158 -17.84 -10.55 8.78
C HIS A 158 -17.14 -9.45 9.59
N SER A 159 -16.28 -8.64 8.96
CA SER A 159 -15.66 -7.46 9.58
C SER A 159 -16.24 -6.19 8.97
N PRO A 160 -17.35 -5.63 9.50
CA PRO A 160 -18.08 -4.52 8.86
C PRO A 160 -17.27 -3.21 8.80
N ASN A 161 -16.20 -3.10 9.59
CA ASN A 161 -15.32 -1.93 9.60
C ASN A 161 -14.00 -2.14 8.85
N LEU A 162 -13.73 -3.34 8.31
CA LEU A 162 -12.51 -3.58 7.53
C LEU A 162 -12.55 -2.75 6.24
N ARG A 163 -11.59 -1.83 6.11
CA ARG A 163 -11.39 -0.94 4.95
C ARG A 163 -10.19 -1.35 4.12
N THR A 164 -9.11 -1.82 4.73
CA THR A 164 -7.88 -2.21 4.03
C THR A 164 -7.44 -3.62 4.38
N LEU A 165 -7.13 -4.41 3.35
CA LEU A 165 -6.54 -5.72 3.48
C LEU A 165 -5.34 -5.87 2.53
N ASP A 166 -4.15 -6.08 3.08
CA ASP A 166 -2.93 -6.38 2.32
C ASP A 166 -2.63 -7.88 2.32
N LEU A 167 -2.61 -8.47 1.12
CA LEU A 167 -2.33 -9.87 0.84
C LEU A 167 -1.15 -10.03 -0.15
N ASP A 168 -0.28 -9.03 -0.26
CA ASP A 168 0.89 -9.08 -1.15
C ASP A 168 1.77 -10.28 -0.84
N GLN A 169 2.17 -11.03 -1.88
CA GLN A 169 3.07 -12.18 -1.75
C GLN A 169 2.59 -13.20 -0.70
N THR A 170 1.29 -13.54 -0.71
CA THR A 170 0.71 -14.55 0.20
C THR A 170 0.45 -15.90 -0.47
N ASN A 171 0.92 -16.05 -1.71
CA ASN A 171 0.85 -17.29 -2.51
C ASN A 171 -0.59 -17.80 -2.76
N LEU A 172 -1.57 -16.91 -2.88
CA LEU A 172 -2.98 -17.31 -3.03
C LEU A 172 -3.29 -18.12 -4.30
N SER A 173 -2.45 -18.03 -5.33
CA SER A 173 -2.65 -18.60 -6.68
C SER A 173 -3.86 -18.02 -7.45
N ASP A 174 -3.89 -18.25 -8.77
CA ASP A 174 -5.05 -17.91 -9.62
C ASP A 174 -6.36 -18.51 -9.10
N ALA A 175 -6.31 -19.76 -8.61
CA ALA A 175 -7.50 -20.46 -8.12
C ALA A 175 -8.00 -19.90 -6.76
N GLY A 176 -7.09 -19.56 -5.85
CA GLY A 176 -7.45 -19.00 -4.54
C GLY A 176 -8.02 -17.59 -4.67
N VAL A 177 -7.40 -16.72 -5.47
CA VAL A 177 -7.95 -15.38 -5.74
C VAL A 177 -9.31 -15.48 -6.44
N ALA A 178 -9.47 -16.39 -7.40
CA ALA A 178 -10.78 -16.63 -8.02
C ALA A 178 -11.82 -17.09 -6.99
N SER A 179 -11.48 -18.02 -6.09
CA SER A 179 -12.36 -18.47 -5.03
C SER A 179 -12.77 -17.33 -4.10
N LEU A 180 -11.82 -16.48 -3.70
CA LEU A 180 -12.06 -15.30 -2.88
C LEU A 180 -13.12 -14.40 -3.51
N PHE A 181 -12.90 -13.92 -4.75
CA PHE A 181 -13.82 -12.99 -5.40
C PHE A 181 -15.18 -13.62 -5.74
N ASN A 182 -15.24 -14.94 -5.98
CA ASN A 182 -16.51 -15.65 -6.14
C ASN A 182 -17.31 -15.66 -4.83
N CYS A 183 -16.66 -15.89 -3.68
CA CYS A 183 -17.31 -15.79 -2.37
C CYS A 183 -17.83 -14.37 -2.10
N LEU A 184 -17.04 -13.33 -2.43
CA LEU A 184 -17.48 -11.94 -2.29
C LEU A 184 -18.65 -11.60 -3.22
N THR A 185 -18.66 -12.13 -4.44
CA THR A 185 -19.74 -11.96 -5.42
C THR A 185 -21.05 -12.60 -4.96
N ALA A 186 -20.98 -13.75 -4.26
CA ALA A 186 -22.15 -14.45 -3.73
C ALA A 186 -22.80 -13.74 -2.52
N ARG A 187 -22.14 -12.71 -1.96
CA ARG A 187 -22.68 -11.92 -0.84
C ARG A 187 -23.76 -10.97 -1.35
N ASN A 188 -24.95 -11.02 -0.74
CA ASN A 188 -26.08 -10.13 -1.07
C ASN A 188 -26.14 -8.85 -0.24
N GLN A 189 -25.07 -8.52 0.50
CA GLN A 189 -24.97 -7.32 1.34
C GLN A 189 -23.72 -6.51 0.97
N PRO A 190 -23.73 -5.19 1.16
CA PRO A 190 -22.57 -4.34 0.91
C PRO A 190 -21.32 -4.83 1.65
N ILE A 191 -20.19 -4.82 0.94
CA ILE A 191 -18.88 -5.14 1.52
C ILE A 191 -18.16 -3.84 1.87
N ALA A 192 -17.63 -3.82 3.08
CA ALA A 192 -17.05 -2.62 3.67
C ALA A 192 -15.61 -2.34 3.22
N LEU A 193 -14.96 -3.34 2.62
CA LEU A 193 -13.61 -3.24 2.08
C LEU A 193 -13.52 -2.14 1.01
N ARG A 194 -12.45 -1.36 1.08
CA ARG A 194 -12.13 -0.27 0.14
C ARG A 194 -10.83 -0.54 -0.59
N GLN A 195 -9.82 -1.08 0.09
CA GLN A 195 -8.50 -1.30 -0.47
C GLN A 195 -8.13 -2.77 -0.37
N ILE A 196 -7.69 -3.36 -1.48
CA ILE A 196 -7.14 -4.72 -1.48
C ILE A 196 -5.83 -4.79 -2.25
N TYR A 197 -4.76 -5.23 -1.58
CA TYR A 197 -3.45 -5.45 -2.18
C TYR A 197 -3.28 -6.93 -2.51
N LEU A 198 -3.05 -7.26 -3.79
CA LEU A 198 -2.95 -8.62 -4.29
C LEU A 198 -1.69 -8.80 -5.15
N ASN A 199 -0.65 -7.99 -4.93
CA ASN A 199 0.55 -8.06 -5.75
C ASN A 199 1.25 -9.42 -5.56
N ALA A 200 1.76 -10.00 -6.65
CA ALA A 200 2.52 -11.26 -6.64
C ALA A 200 1.80 -12.44 -5.95
N ASN A 201 0.57 -12.72 -6.36
CA ASN A 201 -0.24 -13.86 -5.91
C ASN A 201 -0.52 -14.91 -7.01
N GLY A 202 0.13 -14.80 -8.17
CA GLY A 202 -0.09 -15.72 -9.28
C GLY A 202 -1.44 -15.53 -9.98
N ILE A 203 -2.00 -14.31 -9.97
CA ILE A 203 -3.26 -13.98 -10.65
C ILE A 203 -3.12 -14.15 -12.17
N HIS A 204 -4.08 -14.86 -12.77
CA HIS A 204 -4.18 -15.04 -14.20
C HIS A 204 -5.66 -15.06 -14.63
N ARG A 205 -6.07 -15.97 -15.52
CA ARG A 205 -7.37 -15.93 -16.20
C ARG A 205 -8.57 -16.13 -15.29
N ARG A 206 -8.50 -17.05 -14.31
CA ARG A 206 -9.65 -17.35 -13.42
C ARG A 206 -9.90 -16.19 -12.47
N ALA A 207 -8.83 -15.69 -11.85
CA ALA A 207 -8.90 -14.56 -10.93
C ALA A 207 -9.36 -13.29 -11.64
N CYS A 208 -8.84 -12.96 -12.83
CA CYS A 208 -9.31 -11.80 -13.59
C CYS A 208 -10.82 -11.86 -13.88
N THR A 209 -11.35 -13.02 -14.28
CA THR A 209 -12.80 -13.21 -14.50
C THR A 209 -13.61 -12.98 -13.20
N ALA A 210 -13.16 -13.56 -12.09
CA ALA A 210 -13.84 -13.42 -10.80
C ALA A 210 -13.80 -11.96 -10.28
N ILE A 211 -12.66 -11.28 -10.40
CA ILE A 211 -12.50 -9.86 -10.07
C ILE A 211 -13.45 -9.02 -10.91
N ALA A 212 -13.47 -9.22 -12.23
CA ALA A 212 -14.35 -8.48 -13.13
C ALA A 212 -15.83 -8.65 -12.76
N THR A 213 -16.23 -9.86 -12.39
CA THR A 213 -17.60 -10.17 -11.96
C THR A 213 -17.94 -9.48 -10.65
N TYR A 214 -17.02 -9.47 -9.68
CA TYR A 214 -17.22 -8.78 -8.42
C TYR A 214 -17.35 -7.27 -8.59
N LEU A 215 -16.52 -6.65 -9.44
CA LEU A 215 -16.51 -5.20 -9.69
C LEU A 215 -17.85 -4.65 -10.19
N VAL A 216 -18.68 -5.47 -10.85
CA VAL A 216 -20.00 -5.02 -11.35
C VAL A 216 -21.14 -5.21 -10.35
N THR A 217 -20.88 -5.84 -9.21
CA THR A 217 -21.90 -6.07 -8.18
C THR A 217 -22.25 -4.77 -7.47
N ALA A 218 -23.50 -4.63 -7.02
CA ALA A 218 -23.93 -3.47 -6.23
C ALA A 218 -23.27 -3.41 -4.84
N ASN A 219 -22.65 -4.50 -4.40
CA ASN A 219 -22.03 -4.66 -3.09
C ASN A 219 -20.52 -4.36 -3.10
N CYS A 220 -19.94 -4.14 -4.28
CA CYS A 220 -18.55 -3.76 -4.43
C CYS A 220 -18.38 -2.26 -4.28
N HIS A 221 -17.56 -1.89 -3.29
CA HIS A 221 -17.19 -0.51 -2.97
C HIS A 221 -15.67 -0.35 -2.97
N LEU A 222 -14.96 -1.18 -3.74
CA LEU A 222 -13.52 -1.10 -3.83
C LEU A 222 -13.11 0.23 -4.46
N HIS A 223 -12.18 0.88 -3.78
CA HIS A 223 -11.57 2.16 -4.06
C HIS A 223 -10.21 1.98 -4.76
N SER A 224 -9.42 1.01 -4.32
CA SER A 224 -8.15 0.67 -4.97
C SER A 224 -7.97 -0.84 -5.11
N LEU A 225 -7.42 -1.22 -6.26
CA LEU A 225 -7.08 -2.59 -6.60
C LEU A 225 -5.61 -2.65 -7.07
N TYR A 226 -4.77 -3.36 -6.32
CA TYR A 226 -3.35 -3.53 -6.64
C TYR A 226 -3.07 -4.96 -7.10
N LEU A 227 -2.63 -5.12 -8.35
CA LEU A 227 -2.46 -6.41 -9.03
C LEU A 227 -1.04 -6.60 -9.59
N SER A 228 -0.08 -5.77 -9.19
CA SER A 228 1.27 -5.76 -9.73
C SER A 228 1.99 -7.10 -9.55
N ASN A 229 2.97 -7.37 -10.41
CA ASN A 229 3.81 -8.58 -10.35
C ASN A 229 3.02 -9.90 -10.42
N ASN A 230 1.85 -9.89 -11.05
CA ASN A 230 1.11 -11.10 -11.35
C ASN A 230 1.25 -11.47 -12.83
N PRO A 231 1.30 -12.76 -13.20
CA PRO A 231 1.43 -13.21 -14.59
C PRO A 231 0.11 -13.05 -15.38
N ILE A 232 -0.47 -11.85 -15.39
CA ILE A 232 -1.79 -11.59 -15.97
C ILE A 232 -1.74 -11.65 -17.50
N GLY A 233 -0.79 -10.96 -18.12
CA GLY A 233 -0.64 -10.92 -19.57
C GLY A 233 -1.93 -10.58 -20.31
N SER A 234 -2.26 -11.35 -21.35
CA SER A 234 -3.46 -11.15 -22.16
C SER A 234 -4.78 -11.32 -21.40
N ALA A 235 -4.78 -12.01 -20.26
CA ALA A 235 -5.96 -12.17 -19.41
C ALA A 235 -6.44 -10.84 -18.81
N ALA A 236 -5.63 -9.77 -18.87
CA ALA A 236 -6.04 -8.44 -18.43
C ALA A 236 -7.29 -7.93 -19.17
N SER A 237 -7.46 -8.31 -20.44
CA SER A 237 -8.66 -7.99 -21.22
C SER A 237 -9.97 -8.43 -20.53
N LEU A 238 -9.92 -9.48 -19.69
CA LEU A 238 -11.09 -9.97 -18.94
C LEU A 238 -11.52 -9.02 -17.81
N LEU A 239 -10.65 -8.11 -17.37
CA LEU A 239 -11.00 -7.07 -16.38
C LEU A 239 -11.83 -5.95 -17.00
N ALA A 240 -11.75 -5.73 -18.32
CA ALA A 240 -12.35 -4.58 -18.98
C ALA A 240 -13.88 -4.44 -18.75
N PRO A 241 -14.71 -5.50 -18.84
CA PRO A 241 -16.15 -5.39 -18.55
C PRO A 241 -16.44 -4.96 -17.11
N GLY A 242 -15.62 -5.42 -16.16
CA GLY A 242 -15.71 -5.03 -14.75
C GLY A 242 -15.33 -3.58 -14.52
N LEU A 243 -14.18 -3.17 -15.08
CA LEU A 243 -13.69 -1.80 -15.00
C LEU A 243 -14.66 -0.81 -15.65
N ALA A 244 -15.30 -1.14 -16.77
CA ALA A 244 -16.25 -0.26 -17.45
C ALA A 244 -17.54 0.01 -16.62
N ARG A 245 -17.81 -0.80 -15.60
CA ARG A 245 -19.04 -0.76 -14.80
C ARG A 245 -18.84 -0.61 -13.29
N THR A 246 -17.59 -0.54 -12.84
CA THR A 246 -17.26 -0.24 -11.45
C THR A 246 -17.81 1.13 -11.05
N ARG A 247 -18.15 1.30 -9.77
CA ARG A 247 -18.74 2.54 -9.25
C ARG A 247 -17.72 3.39 -8.49
N ASP A 248 -17.00 2.75 -7.58
CA ASP A 248 -16.21 3.46 -6.57
C ASP A 248 -14.69 3.30 -6.79
N LEU A 249 -14.29 2.49 -7.79
CA LEU A 249 -12.87 2.21 -8.03
C LEU A 249 -12.19 3.42 -8.65
N TYR A 250 -11.20 3.97 -7.95
CA TYR A 250 -10.47 5.14 -8.38
C TYR A 250 -8.97 4.92 -8.56
N ARG A 251 -8.40 3.83 -8.01
CA ARG A 251 -7.01 3.40 -8.29
C ARG A 251 -6.91 1.98 -8.84
N LEU A 252 -6.18 1.83 -9.93
CA LEU A 252 -5.80 0.55 -10.51
C LEU A 252 -4.28 0.50 -10.72
N VAL A 253 -3.60 -0.41 -10.04
CA VAL A 253 -2.15 -0.58 -10.16
C VAL A 253 -1.86 -1.96 -10.72
N MET A 254 -1.27 -2.03 -11.91
CA MET A 254 -0.92 -3.26 -12.62
C MET A 254 0.51 -3.18 -13.17
N GLN A 255 1.47 -2.88 -12.29
CA GLN A 255 2.88 -2.81 -12.66
C GLN A 255 3.46 -4.20 -12.91
N SER A 256 4.28 -4.35 -13.94
CA SER A 256 4.98 -5.61 -14.23
C SER A 256 4.05 -6.84 -14.22
N CYS A 257 2.95 -6.75 -14.97
CA CYS A 257 1.95 -7.81 -15.08
C CYS A 257 2.04 -8.59 -16.40
N GLY A 258 3.10 -8.36 -17.20
CA GLY A 258 3.26 -8.95 -18.52
C GLY A 258 2.26 -8.44 -19.57
N LEU A 259 1.65 -7.27 -19.36
CA LEU A 259 0.67 -6.69 -20.30
C LEU A 259 1.34 -6.39 -21.65
N THR A 260 0.61 -6.57 -22.74
CA THR A 260 1.00 -6.17 -24.10
C THR A 260 0.11 -5.05 -24.64
N SER A 261 0.53 -4.40 -25.74
CA SER A 261 -0.30 -3.41 -26.47
C SER A 261 -1.73 -3.90 -26.73
N THR A 262 -1.88 -5.16 -27.16
CA THR A 262 -3.19 -5.80 -27.42
C THR A 262 -4.05 -5.90 -26.16
N SER A 263 -3.45 -6.29 -25.02
CA SER A 263 -4.19 -6.42 -23.75
C SER A 263 -4.51 -5.08 -23.09
N LEU A 264 -3.75 -4.04 -23.43
CA LEU A 264 -3.89 -2.70 -22.87
C LEU A 264 -5.10 -1.96 -23.45
N SER A 265 -5.31 -2.03 -24.76
CA SER A 265 -6.41 -1.33 -25.46
C SER A 265 -7.81 -1.52 -24.82
N PRO A 266 -8.29 -2.75 -24.51
CA PRO A 266 -9.59 -2.92 -23.87
C PRO A 266 -9.63 -2.36 -22.44
N LEU A 267 -8.52 -2.38 -21.71
CA LEU A 267 -8.43 -1.75 -20.39
C LEU A 267 -8.61 -0.23 -20.51
N LEU A 268 -7.88 0.42 -21.42
CA LEU A 268 -7.95 1.86 -21.62
C LEU A 268 -9.35 2.30 -22.04
N THR A 269 -9.98 1.55 -22.95
CA THR A 269 -11.38 1.79 -23.36
C THR A 269 -12.32 1.73 -22.15
N ALA A 270 -12.18 0.71 -21.29
CA ALA A 270 -12.98 0.57 -20.09
C ALA A 270 -12.73 1.70 -19.07
N ILE A 271 -11.48 2.13 -18.92
CA ILE A 271 -11.09 3.25 -18.07
C ILE A 271 -11.73 4.55 -18.56
N ILE A 272 -11.68 4.84 -19.86
CA ILE A 272 -12.27 6.06 -20.44
C ILE A 272 -13.79 6.12 -20.19
N ALA A 273 -14.45 4.96 -20.14
CA ALA A 273 -15.88 4.88 -19.80
C ALA A 273 -16.18 5.25 -18.34
N ARG A 274 -15.15 5.34 -17.47
CA ARG A 274 -15.28 5.68 -16.04
C ARG A 274 -14.61 7.00 -15.71
N ARG A 275 -15.33 7.86 -14.99
CA ARG A 275 -14.79 9.16 -14.55
C ARG A 275 -14.09 9.07 -13.20
N GLU A 276 -14.37 8.03 -12.43
CA GLU A 276 -13.88 7.84 -11.07
C GLU A 276 -12.47 7.23 -11.04
N LEU A 277 -12.08 6.49 -12.08
CA LEU A 277 -10.71 5.99 -12.24
C LEU A 277 -9.77 7.15 -12.52
N MET A 278 -9.02 7.55 -11.49
CA MET A 278 -8.15 8.73 -11.49
C MET A 278 -6.67 8.34 -11.38
N VAL A 279 -6.36 7.13 -10.94
CA VAL A 279 -5.00 6.68 -10.69
C VAL A 279 -4.75 5.36 -11.42
N ILE A 280 -3.80 5.38 -12.35
CA ILE A 280 -3.40 4.21 -13.11
C ILE A 280 -1.89 4.13 -13.16
N ASP A 281 -1.36 2.97 -12.78
CA ASP A 281 0.06 2.69 -12.89
C ASP A 281 0.28 1.32 -13.54
N PHE A 282 0.75 1.36 -14.78
CA PHE A 282 1.16 0.23 -15.61
C PHE A 282 2.68 0.18 -15.78
N GLY A 283 3.43 0.87 -14.91
CA GLY A 283 4.88 0.93 -14.96
C GLY A 283 5.58 -0.35 -14.53
N GLN A 284 6.84 -0.18 -14.15
CA GLN A 284 7.65 -1.22 -13.55
C GLN A 284 7.55 -1.13 -12.02
N SER A 285 7.33 -2.26 -11.36
CA SER A 285 7.39 -2.32 -9.89
C SER A 285 8.84 -2.44 -9.40
N TYR A 286 9.13 -1.95 -8.19
CA TYR A 286 10.46 -2.12 -7.57
C TYR A 286 10.85 -3.59 -7.36
N ALA A 287 9.88 -4.49 -7.23
CA ALA A 287 10.10 -5.91 -6.96
C ALA A 287 10.17 -6.76 -8.24
N THR A 288 10.16 -6.14 -9.43
CA THR A 288 10.06 -6.88 -10.70
C THR A 288 11.18 -7.90 -10.86
N GLU A 289 12.43 -7.50 -10.67
CA GLU A 289 13.59 -8.39 -10.80
C GLU A 289 13.64 -9.42 -9.67
N ASP A 290 13.46 -8.97 -8.42
CA ASP A 290 13.52 -9.83 -7.23
C ASP A 290 12.47 -10.95 -7.27
N LEU A 291 11.33 -10.72 -7.93
CA LEU A 291 10.24 -11.70 -8.10
C LEU A 291 10.27 -12.44 -9.44
N GLY A 292 11.20 -12.12 -10.35
CA GLY A 292 11.18 -12.65 -11.72
C GLY A 292 9.89 -12.33 -12.48
N ALA A 293 9.24 -11.22 -12.14
CA ALA A 293 7.97 -10.82 -12.75
C ALA A 293 8.18 -10.30 -14.17
N ARG A 294 7.16 -10.46 -15.03
CA ARG A 294 7.22 -9.99 -16.41
C ARG A 294 6.95 -8.51 -16.50
N TYR A 295 7.84 -7.75 -17.12
CA TYR A 295 7.60 -6.36 -17.49
C TYR A 295 6.35 -6.24 -18.37
N ASN A 296 5.61 -5.14 -18.21
CA ASN A 296 4.66 -4.72 -19.23
C ASN A 296 5.43 -4.31 -20.50
N TRP A 297 4.87 -4.60 -21.67
CA TRP A 297 5.51 -4.50 -22.97
C TRP A 297 4.61 -3.77 -23.96
N PHE A 298 4.68 -2.43 -23.93
CA PHE A 298 3.93 -1.55 -24.81
C PHE A 298 4.82 -1.03 -25.94
N THR A 299 4.41 -1.28 -27.18
CA THR A 299 5.07 -0.79 -28.39
C THR A 299 4.39 0.47 -28.91
N ASP A 300 4.92 1.06 -29.99
CA ASP A 300 4.33 2.24 -30.67
C ASP A 300 2.85 2.05 -31.05
N GLU A 301 2.40 0.80 -31.22
CA GLU A 301 1.00 0.46 -31.46
C GLU A 301 0.05 0.93 -30.36
N SER A 302 0.54 1.09 -29.12
CA SER A 302 -0.26 1.57 -27.99
C SER A 302 -0.50 3.08 -28.01
N THR A 303 0.29 3.84 -28.78
CA THR A 303 0.33 5.31 -28.74
C THR A 303 -1.04 5.95 -28.96
N PRO A 304 -1.83 5.58 -29.98
CA PRO A 304 -3.14 6.21 -30.21
C PRO A 304 -4.10 6.00 -29.04
N ALA A 305 -4.13 4.80 -28.44
CA ALA A 305 -5.01 4.49 -27.32
C ALA A 305 -4.58 5.22 -26.03
N LEU A 306 -3.27 5.37 -25.82
CA LEU A 306 -2.72 6.13 -24.69
C LEU A 306 -3.02 7.63 -24.82
N ILE A 307 -2.96 8.18 -26.03
CA ILE A 307 -3.35 9.57 -26.29
C ILE A 307 -4.86 9.77 -26.09
N ASP A 308 -5.70 8.85 -26.57
CA ASP A 308 -7.16 8.92 -26.35
C ASP A 308 -7.50 8.89 -24.85
N LEU A 309 -6.80 8.07 -24.07
CA LEU A 309 -6.90 8.05 -22.62
C LEU A 309 -6.61 9.42 -22.02
N VAL A 310 -5.48 10.04 -22.37
CA VAL A 310 -5.07 11.36 -21.85
C VAL A 310 -6.10 12.43 -22.17
N LYS A 311 -6.69 12.39 -23.36
CA LYS A 311 -7.68 13.39 -23.81
C LYS A 311 -9.03 13.26 -23.10
N ARG A 312 -9.44 12.05 -22.73
CA ARG A 312 -10.82 11.77 -22.31
C ARG A 312 -10.95 11.41 -20.82
N ALA A 313 -9.91 10.84 -20.21
CA ALA A 313 -9.91 10.50 -18.80
C ALA A 313 -9.43 11.68 -17.93
N ARG A 314 -9.91 11.75 -16.69
CA ARG A 314 -9.53 12.78 -15.71
C ARG A 314 -8.53 12.23 -14.69
N LEU A 315 -7.41 11.73 -15.20
CA LEU A 315 -6.39 11.10 -14.36
C LEU A 315 -5.63 12.15 -13.54
N LEU A 316 -5.30 11.80 -12.29
CA LEU A 316 -4.32 12.48 -11.44
C LEU A 316 -2.94 11.82 -11.53
N HIS A 317 -2.92 10.50 -11.75
CA HIS A 317 -1.69 9.71 -11.82
C HIS A 317 -1.76 8.77 -13.01
N PHE A 318 -0.78 8.88 -13.91
CA PHE A 318 -0.65 8.00 -15.06
C PHE A 318 0.80 7.62 -15.32
N LYS A 319 1.12 6.35 -15.15
CA LYS A 319 2.46 5.83 -15.45
C LYS A 319 2.41 4.61 -16.35
N ILE A 320 3.27 4.62 -17.36
CA ILE A 320 3.63 3.41 -18.13
C ILE A 320 5.10 3.05 -17.96
N GLY A 321 5.94 3.91 -17.38
CA GLY A 321 7.32 3.53 -17.06
C GLY A 321 8.23 3.47 -18.29
N LEU A 322 9.28 2.66 -18.20
CA LEU A 322 10.15 2.28 -19.31
C LEU A 322 9.42 1.29 -20.22
N GLN A 323 9.26 1.62 -21.50
CA GLN A 323 8.52 0.82 -22.46
C GLN A 323 9.28 0.66 -23.79
N PRO A 324 9.13 -0.45 -24.52
CA PRO A 324 9.73 -0.66 -25.84
C PRO A 324 9.02 0.17 -26.94
N MET A 325 8.80 1.45 -26.65
CA MET A 325 8.30 2.47 -27.56
C MET A 325 9.47 3.28 -28.11
N SER A 326 9.33 3.82 -29.32
CA SER A 326 10.24 4.79 -29.90
C SER A 326 10.16 6.12 -29.14
N GLN A 327 11.23 6.92 -29.23
CA GLN A 327 11.23 8.27 -28.68
C GLN A 327 10.13 9.14 -29.32
N THR A 328 9.80 8.91 -30.60
CA THR A 328 8.72 9.62 -31.30
C THR A 328 7.37 9.35 -30.65
N ALA A 329 7.01 8.08 -30.44
CA ALA A 329 5.76 7.69 -29.80
C ALA A 329 5.64 8.26 -28.37
N VAL A 330 6.72 8.21 -27.58
CA VAL A 330 6.74 8.82 -26.24
C VAL A 330 6.60 10.35 -26.30
N ASN A 331 7.21 11.00 -27.29
CA ASN A 331 7.05 12.44 -27.50
C ASN A 331 5.61 12.80 -27.85
N GLU A 332 4.95 12.05 -28.74
CA GLU A 332 3.54 12.27 -29.10
C GLU A 332 2.62 12.17 -27.88
N LEU A 333 2.82 11.13 -27.05
CA LEU A 333 2.08 10.99 -25.79
C LEU A 333 2.38 12.14 -24.82
N THR A 334 3.63 12.54 -24.69
CA THR A 334 4.04 13.66 -23.83
C THR A 334 3.43 14.99 -24.28
N THR A 335 3.42 15.24 -25.60
CA THR A 335 2.77 16.40 -26.20
C THR A 335 1.27 16.40 -25.89
N ALA A 336 0.59 15.27 -26.04
CA ALA A 336 -0.83 15.16 -25.67
C ALA A 336 -1.07 15.47 -24.19
N VAL A 337 -0.19 15.03 -23.28
CA VAL A 337 -0.29 15.40 -21.85
C VAL A 337 -0.15 16.91 -21.66
N ILE A 338 0.83 17.54 -22.29
CA ILE A 338 1.09 18.99 -22.19
C ILE A 338 -0.11 19.80 -22.70
N GLU A 339 -0.65 19.43 -23.85
CA GLU A 339 -1.70 20.18 -24.54
C GLU A 339 -3.08 19.96 -23.92
N GLU A 340 -3.41 18.70 -23.60
CA GLU A 340 -4.79 18.27 -23.36
C GLU A 340 -5.09 18.02 -21.86
N SER A 341 -4.10 17.58 -21.06
CA SER A 341 -4.36 17.23 -19.66
C SER A 341 -4.28 18.43 -18.73
N LYS A 342 -5.36 18.65 -17.95
CA LYS A 342 -5.44 19.69 -16.91
C LYS A 342 -5.55 19.14 -15.48
N THR A 343 -5.42 17.82 -15.31
CA THR A 343 -5.60 17.15 -14.01
C THR A 343 -4.42 16.27 -13.62
N LEU A 344 -3.57 15.86 -14.57
CA LEU A 344 -2.44 14.98 -14.26
C LEU A 344 -1.43 15.70 -13.36
N LEU A 345 -1.16 15.08 -12.22
CA LEU A 345 -0.17 15.52 -11.23
C LEU A 345 1.13 14.70 -11.37
N VAL A 346 1.00 13.45 -11.81
CA VAL A 346 2.12 12.54 -12.04
C VAL A 346 1.98 11.87 -13.40
N PHE A 347 2.97 12.08 -14.25
CA PHE A 347 3.11 11.38 -15.53
C PHE A 347 4.52 10.78 -15.67
N HIS A 348 4.62 9.55 -16.18
CA HIS A 348 5.90 8.97 -16.53
C HIS A 348 5.79 7.95 -17.67
N ALA A 349 6.44 8.26 -18.79
CA ALA A 349 6.66 7.40 -19.94
C ALA A 349 8.09 7.62 -20.46
N GLN A 350 8.83 6.54 -20.71
CA GLN A 350 10.20 6.63 -21.20
C GLN A 350 10.47 5.49 -22.20
N PRO A 351 11.17 5.76 -23.32
CA PRO A 351 11.58 4.70 -24.22
C PRO A 351 12.68 3.84 -23.58
N LEU A 352 12.51 2.53 -23.64
CA LEU A 352 13.52 1.52 -23.28
C LEU A 352 14.60 1.43 -24.37
N LEU A 353 14.18 1.53 -25.63
CA LEU A 353 15.07 1.50 -26.78
C LEU A 353 15.84 2.82 -26.85
N LYS A 354 17.13 2.78 -26.50
CA LYS A 354 18.04 3.89 -26.80
C LYS A 354 18.20 3.95 -28.31
N GLY A 355 17.80 5.08 -28.91
CA GLY A 355 17.85 5.26 -30.36
C GLY A 355 19.26 5.05 -30.93
N LYS A 356 19.33 4.58 -32.17
CA LYS A 356 20.55 4.61 -32.97
C LYS A 356 20.89 6.08 -33.31
N ARG A 357 22.04 6.33 -33.94
CA ARG A 357 22.46 7.68 -34.36
C ARG A 357 21.82 8.09 -35.70
N THR A 358 20.57 7.71 -35.97
CA THR A 358 19.89 8.16 -37.18
C THR A 358 19.44 9.61 -37.03
N TYR A 359 19.28 10.32 -38.15
CA TYR A 359 18.78 11.70 -38.15
C TYR A 359 17.41 11.82 -37.46
N ALA A 360 16.50 10.88 -37.72
CA ALA A 360 15.15 10.88 -37.14
C ALA A 360 15.19 10.71 -35.61
N GLU A 361 16.02 9.81 -35.09
CA GLU A 361 16.18 9.60 -33.64
C GLU A 361 16.85 10.79 -32.95
N VAL A 362 17.85 11.42 -33.58
CA VAL A 362 18.45 12.66 -33.07
C VAL A 362 17.41 13.77 -32.97
N LYS A 363 16.59 13.95 -34.01
CA LYS A 363 15.50 14.94 -34.01
C LYS A 363 14.46 14.64 -32.92
N ALA A 364 14.08 13.37 -32.75
CA ALA A 364 13.17 12.95 -31.68
C ALA A 364 13.76 13.18 -30.29
N GLY A 365 15.06 12.93 -30.09
CA GLY A 365 15.77 13.23 -28.84
C GLY A 365 15.83 14.72 -28.54
N GLN A 366 16.08 15.56 -29.55
CA GLN A 366 16.05 17.02 -29.42
C GLN A 366 14.65 17.53 -29.05
N LEU A 367 13.59 16.98 -29.66
CA LEU A 367 12.22 17.31 -29.28
C LEU A 367 11.92 16.87 -27.84
N SER A 368 12.31 15.66 -27.45
CA SER A 368 12.16 15.18 -26.07
C SER A 368 12.82 16.14 -25.06
N ALA A 369 14.02 16.62 -25.37
CA ALA A 369 14.71 17.59 -24.54
C ALA A 369 13.95 18.92 -24.40
N ARG A 370 13.25 19.36 -25.46
CA ARG A 370 12.38 20.56 -25.43
C ARG A 370 11.05 20.32 -24.70
N LEU A 371 10.49 19.11 -24.79
CA LEU A 371 9.22 18.75 -24.13
C LEU A 371 9.37 18.60 -22.62
N ARG A 372 10.52 18.11 -22.11
CA ARG A 372 10.74 17.92 -20.66
C ARG A 372 10.40 19.13 -19.79
N PRO A 373 10.96 20.34 -20.01
CA PRO A 373 10.63 21.50 -19.19
C PRO A 373 9.16 21.93 -19.33
N LEU A 374 8.55 21.75 -20.52
CA LEU A 374 7.13 22.03 -20.73
C LEU A 374 6.24 21.08 -19.93
N LEU A 375 6.54 19.77 -19.97
CA LEU A 375 5.85 18.77 -19.18
C LEU A 375 5.96 19.07 -17.69
N THR A 376 7.17 19.37 -17.19
CA THR A 376 7.37 19.78 -15.79
C THR A 376 6.48 20.96 -15.45
N THR A 377 6.50 22.03 -16.26
CA THR A 377 5.66 23.22 -16.03
C THR A 377 4.16 22.88 -16.03
N THR A 378 3.70 22.02 -16.93
CA THR A 378 2.30 21.57 -16.98
C THR A 378 1.91 20.81 -15.71
N LEU A 379 2.70 19.83 -15.28
CA LEU A 379 2.41 19.05 -14.06
C LEU A 379 2.46 19.94 -12.82
N GLU A 380 3.44 20.84 -12.72
CA GLU A 380 3.55 21.81 -11.62
C GLU A 380 2.32 22.73 -11.57
N THR A 381 1.87 23.23 -12.73
CA THR A 381 0.66 24.04 -12.83
C THR A 381 -0.57 23.26 -12.35
N ASN A 382 -0.73 22.01 -12.80
CA ASN A 382 -1.85 21.17 -12.38
C ASN A 382 -1.81 20.87 -10.86
N ILE A 383 -0.62 20.66 -10.28
CA ILE A 383 -0.44 20.52 -8.83
C ILE A 383 -0.90 21.81 -8.13
N ILE A 384 -0.38 22.97 -8.54
CA ILE A 384 -0.76 24.25 -7.94
C ILE A 384 -2.26 24.49 -8.04
N ASP A 385 -2.88 24.23 -9.19
CA ASP A 385 -4.31 24.42 -9.40
C ASP A 385 -5.15 23.48 -8.53
N GLN A 386 -4.74 22.21 -8.42
CA GLN A 386 -5.40 21.22 -7.56
C GLN A 386 -5.35 21.63 -6.08
N TYR A 387 -4.23 22.22 -5.65
CA TYR A 387 -4.01 22.69 -4.28
C TYR A 387 -4.27 24.20 -4.11
N ALA A 388 -4.86 24.89 -5.09
CA ALA A 388 -4.94 26.36 -5.11
C ALA A 388 -5.70 26.98 -3.92
N ARG A 389 -6.56 26.20 -3.25
CA ARG A 389 -7.22 26.63 -2.00
C ARG A 389 -6.26 26.71 -0.79
N TYR A 390 -5.12 26.05 -0.89
CA TYR A 390 -4.09 25.95 0.13
C TYR A 390 -2.83 26.76 -0.23
N CYS A 391 -2.70 27.24 -1.47
CA CYS A 391 -1.48 27.86 -1.98
C CYS A 391 -1.66 29.33 -2.36
N LYS A 392 -0.89 30.24 -1.74
CA LYS A 392 -0.69 31.59 -2.29
C LYS A 392 0.35 31.53 -3.43
N LYS A 393 0.26 32.45 -4.40
CA LYS A 393 1.22 32.53 -5.53
C LYS A 393 2.70 32.60 -5.11
N SER A 394 2.99 33.16 -3.93
CA SER A 394 4.36 33.28 -3.40
C SER A 394 4.97 31.95 -2.92
N ASP A 395 4.15 30.91 -2.67
CA ASP A 395 4.58 29.68 -1.99
C ASP A 395 4.66 28.47 -2.93
N VAL A 396 4.64 28.68 -4.24
CA VAL A 396 4.59 27.61 -5.26
C VAL A 396 5.68 26.55 -5.06
N ALA A 397 6.94 26.97 -4.87
CA ALA A 397 8.06 26.03 -4.71
C ALA A 397 7.92 25.13 -3.46
N ARG A 398 7.37 25.66 -2.36
CA ARG A 398 7.11 24.89 -1.14
C ARG A 398 6.07 23.79 -1.41
N ASN A 399 4.98 24.13 -2.09
CA ASN A 399 3.90 23.18 -2.36
C ASN A 399 4.34 22.06 -3.32
N LEU A 400 5.22 22.34 -4.29
CA LEU A 400 5.78 21.31 -5.18
C LEU A 400 6.69 20.34 -4.43
N ALA A 401 7.60 20.86 -3.60
CA ALA A 401 8.46 20.02 -2.76
C ALA A 401 7.64 19.18 -1.77
N GLU A 402 6.62 19.78 -1.16
CA GLU A 402 5.70 19.10 -0.26
C GLU A 402 4.86 18.04 -1.00
N PHE A 403 4.40 18.33 -2.22
CA PHE A 403 3.72 17.35 -3.04
C PHE A 403 4.60 16.14 -3.30
N GLU A 404 5.83 16.36 -3.78
CA GLU A 404 6.75 15.28 -4.11
C GLU A 404 7.15 14.43 -2.89
N THR A 405 7.31 15.05 -1.72
CA THR A 405 7.79 14.37 -0.50
C THR A 405 6.69 13.82 0.40
N LYS A 406 5.51 14.48 0.46
CA LYS A 406 4.38 14.11 1.33
C LYS A 406 3.17 13.63 0.52
N TRP A 407 2.60 14.47 -0.35
CA TRP A 407 1.26 14.20 -0.91
C TRP A 407 1.21 13.15 -2.02
N LYS A 408 2.26 13.04 -2.84
CA LYS A 408 2.34 12.14 -3.99
C LYS A 408 2.08 10.68 -3.62
N ARG A 409 2.52 10.26 -2.44
CA ARG A 409 2.32 8.88 -1.95
C ARG A 409 0.82 8.55 -1.80
N PHE A 410 0.01 9.54 -1.42
CA PHE A 410 -1.42 9.39 -1.23
C PHE A 410 -2.20 9.37 -2.55
N LEU A 411 -1.52 9.54 -3.69
CA LEU A 411 -2.07 9.17 -5.00
C LEU A 411 -2.06 7.65 -5.22
N LEU A 412 -1.24 6.88 -4.50
CA LEU A 412 -1.18 5.43 -4.63
C LEU A 412 -1.58 4.69 -3.34
N SER A 413 -2.04 5.40 -2.31
CA SER A 413 -2.45 4.80 -1.04
C SER A 413 -3.44 5.73 -0.32
N PRO A 414 -4.35 5.20 0.51
CA PRO A 414 -5.15 6.03 1.43
C PRO A 414 -4.27 6.67 2.52
N GLU A 415 -4.80 7.66 3.25
CA GLU A 415 -4.03 8.38 4.28
C GLU A 415 -3.66 7.51 5.49
N ASP A 416 -4.53 6.57 5.86
CA ASP A 416 -4.37 5.66 6.98
C ASP A 416 -3.23 4.63 6.78
N VAL A 417 -2.67 4.50 5.57
CA VAL A 417 -1.41 3.76 5.35
C VAL A 417 -0.27 4.30 6.21
N ARG A 418 -0.33 5.57 6.63
CA ARG A 418 0.65 6.15 7.54
C ARG A 418 0.77 5.37 8.84
N PHE A 419 -0.32 4.74 9.29
CA PHE A 419 -0.30 3.98 10.53
C PHE A 419 0.56 2.71 10.45
N ILE A 420 1.03 2.32 9.27
CA ILE A 420 1.99 1.22 9.10
C ILE A 420 3.37 1.69 8.64
N ASP A 421 3.65 3.00 8.73
CA ASP A 421 4.98 3.52 8.48
C ASP A 421 5.91 3.14 9.64
N SER A 422 6.64 2.04 9.46
CA SER A 422 7.63 1.58 10.43
C SER A 422 8.91 2.39 10.33
N VAL A 423 9.41 2.85 11.48
CA VAL A 423 10.67 3.58 11.60
C VAL A 423 11.85 2.71 11.16
N TYR A 424 11.84 1.41 11.46
CA TYR A 424 12.91 0.50 11.02
C TYR A 424 12.96 0.33 9.51
N ARG A 425 11.82 0.38 8.82
CA ARG A 425 11.80 0.37 7.35
C ARG A 425 12.34 1.69 6.79
N ASN A 426 11.96 2.81 7.39
CA ASN A 426 12.30 4.14 6.92
C ASN A 426 13.77 4.51 7.19
N ARG A 427 14.31 4.15 8.36
CA ARG A 427 15.72 4.31 8.74
C ARG A 427 16.63 3.48 7.85
N ASP A 428 16.36 2.18 7.70
CA ASP A 428 17.15 1.28 6.85
C ASP A 428 17.16 1.76 5.39
N ALA A 429 15.99 2.13 4.86
CA ALA A 429 15.90 2.66 3.50
C ALA A 429 16.62 4.02 3.36
N GLY A 430 16.58 4.86 4.40
CA GLY A 430 17.29 6.14 4.44
C GLY A 430 18.82 5.98 4.48
N LEU A 431 19.31 5.08 5.32
CA LEU A 431 20.73 4.72 5.41
C LEU A 431 21.22 4.11 4.09
N ALA A 432 20.44 3.22 3.48
CA ALA A 432 20.76 2.61 2.20
C ALA A 432 20.82 3.65 1.06
N ARG A 433 19.86 4.58 1.00
CA ARG A 433 19.89 5.69 0.02
C ARG A 433 21.12 6.58 0.17
N ARG A 434 21.64 6.74 1.40
CA ARG A 434 22.86 7.52 1.68
C ARG A 434 24.15 6.69 1.51
N GLY A 435 24.05 5.42 1.11
CA GLY A 435 25.21 4.51 1.00
C GLY A 435 25.83 4.13 2.35
N LEU A 436 25.14 4.41 3.46
CA LEU A 436 25.63 4.15 4.83
C LEU A 436 25.36 2.70 5.28
N MET A 437 24.49 1.99 4.58
CA MET A 437 24.31 0.55 4.76
C MET A 437 23.97 -0.10 3.42
N VAL A 438 24.24 -1.40 3.30
CA VAL A 438 23.71 -2.23 2.22
C VAL A 438 22.57 -3.05 2.81
N LEU A 439 21.37 -2.94 2.22
CA LEU A 439 20.27 -3.83 2.58
C LEU A 439 20.64 -5.24 2.12
N LYS A 440 20.98 -6.13 3.06
CA LYS A 440 21.12 -7.56 2.76
C LYS A 440 19.77 -8.09 2.27
N LYS A 441 19.67 -8.33 0.96
CA LYS A 441 18.43 -8.81 0.31
C LYS A 441 18.18 -10.30 0.54
N LYS A 442 19.21 -11.06 0.88
CA LYS A 442 19.17 -12.51 1.11
C LYS A 442 19.84 -12.80 2.44
N TRP A 443 19.24 -13.71 3.20
CA TRP A 443 19.91 -14.41 4.29
C TRP A 443 20.66 -15.57 3.65
N ASP A 444 21.92 -15.77 4.00
CA ASP A 444 22.67 -16.92 3.53
C ASP A 444 22.15 -18.18 4.24
N GLU A 445 22.08 -19.31 3.52
CA GLU A 445 21.70 -20.60 4.10
C GLU A 445 22.71 -20.96 5.21
N GLY A 446 22.35 -20.67 6.47
CA GLY A 446 23.22 -20.85 7.64
C GLY A 446 23.17 -19.72 8.67
N GLU A 447 22.64 -18.53 8.33
CA GLU A 447 22.36 -17.48 9.31
C GLU A 447 21.05 -17.81 10.06
N GLY A 448 21.10 -18.79 10.95
CA GLY A 448 20.07 -19.02 11.97
C GLY A 448 19.98 -17.82 12.94
N PRO A 449 18.90 -17.70 13.75
CA PRO A 449 18.86 -16.67 14.79
C PRO A 449 20.11 -16.80 15.68
N PRO A 450 20.68 -15.67 16.16
CA PRO A 450 21.94 -15.70 16.90
C PRO A 450 21.85 -16.70 18.04
N GLU A 451 22.66 -17.75 17.96
CA GLU A 451 22.80 -18.73 19.03
C GLU A 451 23.30 -17.99 20.27
N GLY A 452 22.43 -17.91 21.28
CA GLY A 452 22.83 -17.54 22.63
C GLY A 452 23.89 -18.54 23.07
N GLY A 453 25.04 -18.00 23.47
CA GLY A 453 26.23 -18.78 23.78
C GLY A 453 26.00 -19.88 24.81
N ASP A 454 26.61 -21.01 24.44
CA ASP A 454 27.40 -21.93 25.26
C ASP A 454 26.71 -23.18 25.84
N GLY A 455 27.30 -24.33 25.49
CA GLY A 455 27.25 -25.54 26.29
C GLY A 455 26.69 -26.81 25.66
N GLY A 456 27.53 -27.55 24.92
CA GLY A 456 27.55 -29.01 25.05
C GLY A 456 27.04 -29.84 23.88
N VAL A 457 27.98 -30.21 23.01
CA VAL A 457 27.94 -31.37 22.12
C VAL A 457 27.54 -32.64 22.89
N VAL A 458 26.54 -33.38 22.39
CA VAL A 458 26.52 -34.85 22.50
C VAL A 458 25.95 -35.43 21.20
N GLU A 459 26.81 -36.16 20.49
CA GLU A 459 26.51 -36.95 19.30
C GLU A 459 25.58 -38.14 19.61
N GLY A 460 24.75 -38.50 18.62
CA GLY A 460 23.89 -39.69 18.62
C GLY A 460 22.91 -39.69 17.47
#